data_AF-A0A2V9YFD3-F1
#
_entry.id   AF-A0A2V9YFD3-F1
#
_cell.length_a   1.000
_cell.length_b   1.000
_cell.length_c   1.000
_cell.angle_alpha   90.00
_cell.angle_beta   90.00
_cell.angle_gamma   90.00
#
_symmetry.space_group_name_H-M   'P 1'
#
loop_
_entity.id
_entity.type
_entity.pdbx_description
1 polymer ?
#
loop_
_entity_poly.entity_id
_entity_poly.type
_entity_poly.pdbx_seq_one_letter_code
_entity_poly.pdbx_strand_id
1 'polypeptide(L)'
;DSTTATQITFGPGYDYQPDVSPDGKWVVYCKYDRDAIELWALELAAGKSSQLTKDSAVAVEPRWSPDGKRIAYVSTSKTGHFHIFMFDLDEWMAHNLRNAPLDHPVIQQLSSENRSSLPRYYYSAVDHEISPAWSPDGKEIIYISNRGHIHGTGGFWRMNSQPVTPPAQPTQVPRGPFARLQAMAAPAHDPGPEIHYEETTWKARPDWSPDGKRVVYASYLGRQSHQLWVMTDHGGDVFPLTYGDYDNTNPRWSPDGKQ
;
A
#
# COMPACT_ATOMS: atom_id res chain seq x y z
N ASP A 1 -16.51 -1.31 25.33
CA ASP A 1 -15.13 -1.21 25.84
C ASP A 1 -14.81 -2.41 26.72
N SER A 2 -14.22 -3.45 26.12
CA SER A 2 -13.69 -4.60 26.86
C SER A 2 -12.24 -4.30 27.25
N THR A 3 -11.84 -4.61 28.48
CA THR A 3 -10.44 -4.56 28.91
C THR A 3 -9.69 -5.87 28.64
N THR A 4 -10.37 -6.87 28.10
CA THR A 4 -9.82 -8.19 27.80
C THR A 4 -9.34 -8.21 26.35
N ALA A 5 -8.05 -8.49 26.16
CA ALA A 5 -7.48 -8.77 24.85
C ALA A 5 -7.70 -10.24 24.48
N THR A 6 -8.21 -10.49 23.27
CA THR A 6 -8.40 -11.83 22.72
C THR A 6 -7.55 -11.98 21.47
N GLN A 7 -6.79 -13.07 21.38
CA GLN A 7 -6.06 -13.42 20.17
C GLN A 7 -7.05 -13.89 19.09
N ILE A 8 -6.97 -13.30 17.90
CA ILE A 8 -7.92 -13.55 16.80
C ILE A 8 -7.32 -14.33 15.61
N THR A 9 -5.99 -14.45 15.52
CA THR A 9 -5.31 -15.33 14.57
C THR A 9 -4.35 -16.26 15.30
N PHE A 10 -4.20 -17.49 14.80
CA PHE A 10 -3.37 -18.54 15.39
C PHE A 10 -2.91 -19.52 14.31
N GLY A 11 -1.87 -20.31 14.61
CA GLY A 11 -1.32 -21.32 13.71
C GLY A 11 0.15 -21.08 13.36
N PRO A 12 0.72 -21.88 12.44
CA PRO A 12 2.10 -21.72 12.00
C PRO A 12 2.29 -20.41 11.21
N GLY A 13 3.53 -19.94 11.15
CA GLY A 13 3.90 -18.69 10.49
C GLY A 13 3.84 -17.47 11.40
N TYR A 14 3.97 -16.29 10.79
CA TYR A 14 3.98 -15.00 11.47
C TYR A 14 2.99 -14.04 10.82
N ASP A 15 1.99 -13.62 11.58
CA ASP A 15 0.91 -12.72 11.13
C ASP A 15 1.22 -11.29 11.60
N TYR A 16 1.17 -10.29 10.70
CA TYR A 16 1.55 -8.91 11.01
C TYR A 16 0.90 -7.88 10.07
N GLN A 17 1.07 -6.59 10.39
CA GLN A 17 0.54 -5.43 9.64
C GLN A 17 -0.97 -5.48 9.37
N PRO A 18 -1.82 -5.63 10.41
CA PRO A 18 -3.25 -5.66 10.21
C PRO A 18 -3.82 -4.30 9.80
N ASP A 19 -4.92 -4.31 9.07
CA ASP A 19 -5.81 -3.17 8.88
C ASP A 19 -7.27 -3.61 8.96
N VAL A 20 -8.11 -2.79 9.60
CA VAL A 20 -9.52 -3.11 9.85
C VAL A 20 -10.38 -2.47 8.76
N SER A 21 -11.37 -3.19 8.24
CA SER A 21 -12.30 -2.65 7.25
C SER A 21 -13.11 -1.48 7.83
N PRO A 22 -13.55 -0.51 7.02
CA PRO A 22 -14.35 0.62 7.49
C PRO A 22 -15.65 0.23 8.22
N ASP A 23 -16.23 -0.92 7.86
CA ASP A 23 -17.43 -1.45 8.50
C ASP A 23 -17.14 -2.29 9.76
N GLY A 24 -15.87 -2.46 10.12
CA GLY A 24 -15.42 -3.18 11.31
C GLY A 24 -15.64 -4.69 11.27
N LYS A 25 -15.95 -5.28 10.11
CA LYS A 25 -16.26 -6.71 9.99
C LYS A 25 -15.06 -7.57 9.59
N TRP A 26 -14.06 -6.97 8.97
CA TRP A 26 -12.91 -7.68 8.42
C TRP A 26 -11.59 -7.10 8.91
N VAL A 27 -10.59 -7.96 9.02
CA VAL A 27 -9.19 -7.56 9.20
C VAL A 27 -8.39 -8.13 8.04
N VAL A 28 -7.73 -7.27 7.27
CA VAL A 28 -6.68 -7.71 6.33
C VAL A 28 -5.35 -7.73 7.08
N TYR A 29 -4.51 -8.72 6.81
CA TYR A 29 -3.19 -8.84 7.41
C TYR A 29 -2.24 -9.60 6.50
N CYS A 30 -0.94 -9.47 6.77
CA CYS A 30 0.11 -10.22 6.09
C CYS A 30 0.41 -11.48 6.89
N LYS A 31 0.63 -12.60 6.21
CA LYS A 31 1.09 -13.85 6.80
C LYS A 31 2.37 -14.30 6.13
N TYR A 32 3.45 -14.41 6.90
CA TYR A 32 4.65 -15.13 6.50
C TYR A 32 4.50 -16.59 6.90
N ASP A 33 4.36 -17.48 5.93
CA ASP A 33 4.35 -18.94 6.15
C ASP A 33 5.28 -19.61 5.12
N ARG A 34 6.24 -20.40 5.63
CA ARG A 34 7.33 -20.98 4.83
C ARG A 34 8.13 -19.91 4.07
N ASP A 35 7.99 -19.83 2.76
CA ASP A 35 8.83 -18.99 1.89
C ASP A 35 8.03 -17.90 1.15
N ALA A 36 6.81 -17.59 1.61
CA ALA A 36 5.96 -16.55 1.01
C ALA A 36 5.35 -15.64 2.08
N ILE A 37 5.19 -14.36 1.74
CA ILE A 37 4.45 -13.38 2.54
C ILE A 37 3.21 -13.00 1.75
N GLU A 38 2.05 -13.44 2.20
CA GLU A 38 0.80 -13.31 1.46
C GLU A 38 -0.24 -12.53 2.27
N LEU A 39 -1.19 -11.87 1.59
CA LEU A 39 -2.33 -11.23 2.24
C LEU A 39 -3.42 -12.24 2.57
N TRP A 40 -4.01 -12.04 3.73
CA TRP A 40 -5.15 -12.80 4.25
C TRP A 40 -6.21 -11.84 4.76
N ALA A 41 -7.48 -12.25 4.69
CA ALA A 41 -8.61 -11.54 5.28
C ALA A 41 -9.30 -12.42 6.31
N LEU A 42 -9.43 -11.92 7.54
CA LEU A 42 -10.16 -12.51 8.65
C LEU A 42 -11.55 -11.88 8.76
N GLU A 43 -12.60 -12.70 8.69
CA GLU A 43 -13.95 -12.29 9.06
C GLU A 43 -14.09 -12.34 10.59
N LEU A 44 -14.28 -11.19 11.24
CA LEU A 44 -14.25 -11.09 12.69
C LEU A 44 -15.39 -11.85 13.37
N ALA A 45 -16.59 -11.83 12.77
CA ALA A 45 -17.76 -12.51 13.32
C ALA A 45 -17.65 -14.04 13.22
N ALA A 46 -17.07 -14.55 12.13
CA ALA A 46 -16.93 -15.98 11.89
C ALA A 46 -15.62 -16.57 12.44
N GLY A 47 -14.62 -15.72 12.74
CA GLY A 47 -13.29 -16.16 13.14
C GLY A 47 -12.56 -16.94 12.03
N LYS A 48 -12.90 -16.68 10.76
CA LYS A 48 -12.40 -17.44 9.61
C LYS A 48 -11.52 -16.57 8.72
N SER A 49 -10.30 -17.03 8.46
CA SER A 49 -9.38 -16.40 7.51
C SER A 49 -9.45 -17.02 6.12
N SER A 50 -9.33 -16.18 5.09
CA SER A 50 -9.20 -16.56 3.69
C SER A 50 -7.95 -15.93 3.09
N GLN A 51 -7.18 -16.69 2.32
CA GLN A 51 -5.99 -16.20 1.62
C GLN A 51 -6.43 -15.38 0.40
N LEU A 52 -5.91 -14.16 0.28
CA LEU A 52 -6.22 -13.24 -0.82
C LEU A 52 -5.20 -13.36 -1.96
N THR A 53 -3.90 -13.41 -1.63
CA THR A 53 -2.80 -13.52 -2.61
C THR A 53 -2.11 -14.88 -2.51
N LYS A 54 -1.64 -15.41 -3.65
CA LYS A 54 -1.07 -16.78 -3.75
C LYS A 54 0.00 -16.91 -4.83
N ASP A 55 0.63 -15.80 -5.20
CA ASP A 55 1.61 -15.75 -6.28
C ASP A 55 3.06 -15.93 -5.80
N SER A 56 3.25 -16.23 -4.51
CA SER A 56 4.56 -16.42 -3.85
C SER A 56 5.47 -15.19 -3.95
N ALA A 57 4.91 -14.02 -4.25
CA ALA A 57 5.59 -12.75 -4.10
C ALA A 57 5.57 -12.31 -2.63
N VAL A 58 6.26 -11.20 -2.33
CA VAL A 58 6.04 -10.49 -1.07
C VAL A 58 4.78 -9.65 -1.23
N ALA A 59 3.84 -9.72 -0.30
CA ALA A 59 2.65 -8.88 -0.22
C ALA A 59 2.50 -8.31 1.20
N VAL A 60 2.75 -7.00 1.35
CA VAL A 60 2.88 -6.31 2.64
C VAL A 60 2.11 -4.99 2.68
N GLU A 61 1.97 -4.43 3.88
CA GLU A 61 1.42 -3.09 4.13
C GLU A 61 0.01 -2.85 3.57
N PRO A 62 -0.95 -3.77 3.83
CA PRO A 62 -2.30 -3.61 3.31
C PRO A 62 -3.02 -2.42 3.97
N ARG A 63 -3.86 -1.76 3.17
CA ARG A 63 -4.77 -0.68 3.58
C ARG A 63 -6.11 -0.79 2.89
N TRP A 64 -7.18 -0.84 3.67
CA TRP A 64 -8.54 -0.77 3.15
C TRP A 64 -8.82 0.58 2.51
N SER A 65 -9.54 0.55 1.40
CA SER A 65 -10.19 1.74 0.86
C SER A 65 -11.32 2.20 1.79
N PRO A 66 -11.66 3.50 1.81
CA PRO A 66 -12.71 4.04 2.69
C PRO A 66 -14.10 3.44 2.45
N ASP A 67 -14.35 2.95 1.23
CA ASP A 67 -15.60 2.27 0.86
C ASP A 67 -15.63 0.77 1.23
N GLY A 68 -14.52 0.22 1.73
CA GLY A 68 -14.39 -1.18 2.12
C GLY A 68 -14.40 -2.18 0.96
N LYS A 69 -14.29 -1.71 -0.29
CA LYS A 69 -14.36 -2.58 -1.48
C LYS A 69 -13.00 -3.03 -2.00
N ARG A 70 -11.93 -2.31 -1.64
CA ARG A 70 -10.60 -2.50 -2.22
C ARG A 70 -9.55 -2.46 -1.12
N ILE A 71 -8.39 -3.04 -1.42
CA ILE A 71 -7.22 -3.05 -0.53
C ILE A 71 -6.02 -2.60 -1.36
N ALA A 72 -5.39 -1.50 -0.99
CA ALA A 72 -4.08 -1.12 -1.51
C ALA A 72 -3.00 -1.85 -0.70
N TYR A 73 -1.94 -2.31 -1.35
CA TYR A 73 -0.85 -3.02 -0.69
C TYR A 73 0.43 -2.89 -1.50
N VAL A 74 1.56 -3.28 -0.89
CA VAL A 74 2.87 -3.29 -1.52
C VAL A 74 3.19 -4.72 -1.94
N SER A 75 3.68 -4.91 -3.17
CA SER A 75 4.12 -6.22 -3.62
C SER A 75 5.32 -6.20 -4.54
N THR A 76 6.07 -7.31 -4.53
CA THR A 76 7.15 -7.60 -5.48
C THR A 76 6.68 -8.43 -6.69
N SER A 77 5.38 -8.68 -6.82
CA SER A 77 4.83 -9.42 -7.95
C SER A 77 5.20 -8.73 -9.28
N LYS A 78 5.29 -9.52 -10.35
CA LYS A 78 5.69 -9.15 -11.73
C LYS A 78 7.17 -8.78 -11.92
N THR A 79 7.73 -7.82 -11.18
CA THR A 79 9.08 -7.28 -11.45
C THR A 79 10.13 -7.67 -10.41
N GLY A 80 9.72 -8.15 -9.23
CA GLY A 80 10.62 -8.39 -8.10
C GLY A 80 10.93 -7.14 -7.28
N HIS A 81 10.43 -5.96 -7.65
CA HIS A 81 10.62 -4.70 -6.93
C HIS A 81 9.33 -4.26 -6.24
N PHE A 82 9.45 -3.48 -5.16
CA PHE A 82 8.30 -3.01 -4.39
C PHE A 82 7.49 -1.96 -5.14
N HIS A 83 6.27 -2.34 -5.51
CA HIS A 83 5.28 -1.48 -6.16
C HIS A 83 3.96 -1.48 -5.38
N ILE A 84 3.11 -0.48 -5.64
CA ILE A 84 1.76 -0.42 -5.11
C ILE A 84 0.82 -1.23 -6.00
N PHE A 85 0.08 -2.13 -5.37
CA PHE A 85 -0.96 -2.95 -5.97
C PHE A 85 -2.31 -2.69 -5.30
N MET A 86 -3.37 -3.07 -6.00
CA MET A 86 -4.75 -3.03 -5.55
C MET A 86 -5.38 -4.41 -5.69
N PHE A 87 -6.03 -4.86 -4.62
CA PHE A 87 -6.90 -6.03 -4.61
C PHE A 87 -8.35 -5.56 -4.56
N ASP A 88 -9.18 -6.03 -5.51
CA ASP A 88 -10.61 -5.76 -5.57
C ASP A 88 -11.40 -6.86 -4.83
N LEU A 89 -11.85 -6.53 -3.62
CA LEU A 89 -12.53 -7.51 -2.78
C LEU A 89 -13.96 -7.78 -3.26
N ASP A 90 -14.69 -6.78 -3.75
CA ASP A 90 -16.07 -7.01 -4.22
C ASP A 90 -16.07 -7.94 -5.42
N GLU A 91 -15.13 -7.75 -6.34
CA GLU A 91 -14.88 -8.64 -7.48
C GLU A 91 -14.49 -10.05 -7.03
N TRP A 92 -13.55 -10.16 -6.08
CA TRP A 92 -13.14 -11.45 -5.51
C TRP A 92 -14.30 -12.18 -4.82
N MET A 93 -15.11 -11.47 -4.04
CA MET A 93 -16.28 -12.03 -3.36
C MET A 93 -17.34 -12.45 -4.37
N ALA A 94 -17.59 -11.66 -5.41
CA ALA A 94 -18.49 -12.01 -6.50
C ALA A 94 -18.08 -13.33 -7.16
N HIS A 95 -16.80 -13.44 -7.48
CA HIS A 95 -16.27 -14.63 -8.12
C HIS A 95 -16.29 -15.86 -7.21
N ASN A 96 -15.76 -15.75 -5.99
CA ASN A 96 -15.54 -16.90 -5.11
C ASN A 96 -16.77 -17.33 -4.30
N LEU A 97 -17.69 -16.40 -4.00
CA LEU A 97 -18.87 -16.71 -3.19
C LEU A 97 -20.16 -16.77 -4.01
N ARG A 98 -20.23 -15.99 -5.10
CA ARG A 98 -21.45 -15.89 -5.93
C ARG A 98 -21.28 -16.59 -7.30
N ASN A 99 -20.11 -17.16 -7.59
CA ASN A 99 -19.77 -17.76 -8.89
C ASN A 99 -20.01 -16.80 -10.07
N ALA A 100 -19.84 -15.49 -9.85
CA ALA A 100 -19.94 -14.51 -10.91
C ALA A 100 -18.71 -14.59 -11.85
N PRO A 101 -18.88 -14.30 -13.15
CA PRO A 101 -17.73 -14.05 -14.02
C PRO A 101 -16.94 -12.84 -13.49
N LEU A 102 -15.64 -12.80 -13.82
CA LEU A 102 -14.83 -11.62 -13.53
C LEU A 102 -15.07 -10.56 -14.61
N ASP A 103 -15.45 -9.35 -14.19
CA ASP A 103 -15.51 -8.15 -15.02
C ASP A 103 -14.10 -7.61 -15.31
N HIS A 104 -13.17 -7.75 -14.36
CA HIS A 104 -11.75 -7.36 -14.48
C HIS A 104 -10.84 -8.18 -13.54
N PRO A 105 -9.51 -8.11 -13.70
CA PRO A 105 -8.59 -8.80 -12.78
C PRO A 105 -8.73 -8.31 -11.33
N VAL A 106 -8.88 -9.25 -10.39
CA VAL A 106 -8.93 -8.98 -8.95
C VAL A 106 -7.70 -8.24 -8.44
N ILE A 107 -6.52 -8.57 -8.98
CA ILE A 107 -5.24 -7.95 -8.60
C ILE A 107 -4.73 -7.08 -9.75
N GLN A 108 -4.47 -5.81 -9.45
CA GLN A 108 -3.98 -4.83 -10.41
C GLN A 108 -2.80 -4.05 -9.82
N GLN A 109 -1.75 -3.84 -10.62
CA GLN A 109 -0.63 -2.99 -10.20
C GLN A 109 -0.98 -1.53 -10.50
N LEU A 110 -0.79 -0.65 -9.52
CA LEU A 110 -1.07 0.77 -9.65
C LEU A 110 0.18 1.56 -10.00
N SER A 111 1.31 1.37 -9.29
CA SER A 111 2.53 2.12 -9.57
C SER A 111 3.35 1.52 -10.72
N SER A 112 4.12 2.37 -11.41
CA SER A 112 4.93 1.99 -12.55
C SER A 112 6.41 1.90 -12.20
N GLU A 113 7.10 0.89 -12.75
CA GLU A 113 8.54 0.73 -12.55
C GLU A 113 9.31 1.91 -13.17
N ASN A 114 10.19 2.52 -12.37
CA ASN A 114 11.11 3.54 -12.83
C ASN A 114 12.53 3.19 -12.42
N ARG A 115 13.44 3.16 -13.41
CA ARG A 115 14.87 2.99 -13.17
C ARG A 115 15.52 4.36 -13.06
N SER A 116 16.01 4.69 -11.89
CA SER A 116 16.67 5.97 -11.62
C SER A 116 17.97 6.12 -12.42
N SER A 117 18.19 7.33 -12.94
CA SER A 117 19.47 7.75 -13.53
C SER A 117 20.46 8.28 -12.49
N LEU A 118 20.03 8.43 -11.24
CA LEU A 118 20.83 8.98 -10.16
C LEU A 118 21.82 7.92 -9.59
N PRO A 119 22.98 8.35 -9.07
CA PRO A 119 23.99 7.43 -8.54
C PRO A 119 23.61 6.89 -7.15
N ARG A 120 22.75 5.86 -7.11
CA ARG A 120 22.34 5.19 -5.87
C ARG A 120 23.31 4.10 -5.46
N TYR A 121 24.02 4.29 -4.35
CA TYR A 121 25.04 3.34 -3.88
C TYR A 121 24.47 2.24 -2.96
N TYR A 122 23.52 2.59 -2.09
CA TYR A 122 22.97 1.67 -1.07
C TYR A 122 21.62 1.04 -1.43
N TYR A 123 20.94 1.60 -2.43
CA TYR A 123 19.58 1.21 -2.81
C TYR A 123 19.54 0.68 -4.24
N SER A 124 18.45 -0.02 -4.58
CA SER A 124 18.19 -0.46 -5.94
C SER A 124 18.26 0.72 -6.93
N ALA A 125 18.72 0.42 -8.14
CA ALA A 125 18.62 1.35 -9.27
C ALA A 125 17.16 1.56 -9.69
N VAL A 126 16.24 0.71 -9.24
CA VAL A 126 14.80 0.86 -9.42
C VAL A 126 14.20 1.54 -8.20
N ASP A 127 13.24 2.43 -8.43
CA ASP A 127 12.49 3.08 -7.35
C ASP A 127 11.71 2.05 -6.53
N HIS A 128 11.54 2.34 -5.25
CA HIS A 128 10.63 1.59 -4.39
C HIS A 128 9.39 2.43 -4.14
N GLU A 129 8.22 1.79 -4.13
CA GLU A 129 6.99 2.38 -3.65
C GLU A 129 6.44 1.57 -2.47
N ILE A 130 6.25 2.22 -1.33
CA ILE A 130 5.79 1.59 -0.10
C ILE A 130 4.78 2.44 0.65
N SER A 131 4.19 1.88 1.71
CA SER A 131 3.32 2.56 2.69
C SER A 131 2.19 3.36 2.05
N PRO A 132 1.32 2.71 1.25
CA PRO A 132 0.16 3.37 0.69
C PRO A 132 -0.80 3.81 1.81
N ALA A 133 -1.54 4.89 1.59
CA ALA A 133 -2.69 5.31 2.39
C ALA A 133 -3.72 6.00 1.49
N TRP A 134 -5.00 5.71 1.72
CA TRP A 134 -6.08 6.20 0.88
C TRP A 134 -6.50 7.62 1.25
N SER A 135 -6.90 8.41 0.26
CA SER A 135 -7.72 9.59 0.49
C SER A 135 -9.07 9.19 1.09
N PRO A 136 -9.71 10.02 1.95
CA PRO A 136 -10.99 9.68 2.54
C PRO A 136 -12.13 9.51 1.52
N ASP A 137 -12.02 10.13 0.34
CA ASP A 137 -12.97 9.94 -0.76
C ASP A 137 -12.67 8.72 -1.64
N GLY A 138 -11.57 8.01 -1.34
CA GLY A 138 -11.16 6.78 -2.03
C GLY A 138 -10.71 6.96 -3.48
N LYS A 139 -10.44 8.21 -3.91
CA LYS A 139 -10.01 8.51 -5.28
C LYS A 139 -8.50 8.52 -5.46
N GLU A 140 -7.74 8.76 -4.41
CA GLU A 140 -6.29 8.92 -4.46
C GLU A 140 -5.60 8.09 -3.39
N ILE A 141 -4.31 7.85 -3.62
CA ILE A 141 -3.42 7.18 -2.69
C ILE A 141 -2.18 8.04 -2.51
N ILE A 142 -1.83 8.34 -1.26
CA ILE A 142 -0.48 8.79 -0.92
C ILE A 142 0.38 7.56 -0.64
N TYR A 143 1.64 7.59 -1.06
CA TYR A 143 2.61 6.52 -0.85
C TYR A 143 4.01 7.11 -0.71
N ILE A 144 4.97 6.33 -0.22
CA ILE A 144 6.37 6.77 -0.11
C ILE A 144 7.15 6.23 -1.31
N SER A 145 7.96 7.08 -1.93
CA SER A 145 8.92 6.66 -2.94
C SER A 145 10.24 7.41 -2.89
N ASN A 146 11.33 6.68 -3.16
CA ASN A 146 12.67 7.23 -3.32
C ASN A 146 12.95 7.81 -4.71
N ARG A 147 11.93 7.86 -5.58
CA ARG A 147 11.98 8.49 -6.90
C ARG A 147 12.55 9.90 -6.82
N GLY A 148 13.49 10.22 -7.70
CA GLY A 148 14.15 11.53 -7.74
C GLY A 148 15.22 11.77 -6.64
N HIS A 149 15.40 10.83 -5.72
CA HIS A 149 16.33 10.96 -4.58
C HIS A 149 17.51 9.98 -4.64
N ILE A 150 18.68 10.44 -4.21
CA ILE A 150 19.93 9.63 -4.14
C ILE A 150 19.98 8.79 -2.85
N HIS A 151 19.38 9.31 -1.77
CA HIS A 151 19.44 8.74 -0.42
C HIS A 151 18.06 8.48 0.18
N GLY A 152 18.05 7.56 1.15
CA GLY A 152 16.91 7.18 1.97
C GLY A 152 15.62 6.79 1.24
N THR A 153 14.50 6.96 1.95
CA THR A 153 13.14 6.60 1.50
C THR A 153 12.55 7.57 0.48
N GLY A 154 13.15 8.75 0.30
CA GLY A 154 12.65 9.82 -0.56
C GLY A 154 11.54 10.64 0.08
N GLY A 155 10.35 10.61 -0.50
CA GLY A 155 9.24 11.48 -0.11
C GLY A 155 7.87 10.86 -0.31
N PHE A 156 6.84 11.63 -0.01
CA PHE A 156 5.45 11.26 -0.15
C PHE A 156 4.98 11.69 -1.53
N TRP A 157 4.49 10.72 -2.29
CA TRP A 157 3.97 10.87 -3.63
C TRP A 157 2.47 10.62 -3.63
N ARG A 158 1.74 11.27 -4.53
CA ARG A 158 0.28 11.19 -4.62
C ARG A 158 -0.13 10.70 -6.00
N MET A 159 -0.92 9.64 -6.06
CA MET A 159 -1.43 9.08 -7.32
C MET A 159 -2.95 8.87 -7.28
N ASN A 160 -3.56 8.68 -8.45
CA ASN A 160 -4.94 8.20 -8.54
C ASN A 160 -5.02 6.73 -8.10
N SER A 161 -6.14 6.35 -7.50
CA SER A 161 -6.38 4.99 -7.03
C SER A 161 -6.88 4.02 -8.10
N GLN A 162 -7.35 4.54 -9.23
CA GLN A 162 -7.90 3.72 -10.30
C GLN A 162 -6.75 3.11 -11.12
N PRO A 163 -6.79 1.79 -11.40
CA PRO A 163 -5.86 1.17 -12.31
C PRO A 163 -5.91 1.86 -13.68
N VAL A 164 -4.75 2.04 -14.31
CA VAL A 164 -4.73 2.42 -15.72
C VAL A 164 -5.18 1.20 -16.53
N THR A 165 -6.42 1.22 -17.03
CA THR A 165 -6.87 0.19 -17.97
C THR A 165 -5.94 0.20 -19.18
N PRO A 166 -5.21 -0.89 -19.47
CA PRO A 166 -4.46 -0.95 -20.71
C PRO A 166 -5.44 -0.75 -21.87
N PRO A 167 -5.10 0.01 -22.93
CA PRO A 167 -5.93 0.00 -24.13
C PRO A 167 -6.13 -1.46 -24.54
N ALA A 168 -7.37 -1.82 -24.92
CA ALA A 168 -7.72 -3.17 -25.34
C ALA A 168 -6.61 -3.71 -26.27
N GLN A 169 -6.01 -4.86 -25.93
CA GLN A 169 -4.94 -5.44 -26.74
C GLN A 169 -5.44 -5.51 -28.19
N PRO A 170 -4.69 -4.96 -29.18
CA PRO A 170 -5.08 -5.11 -30.56
C PRO A 170 -5.20 -6.61 -30.87
N THR A 171 -6.31 -7.00 -31.50
CA THR A 171 -6.67 -8.39 -31.83
C THR A 171 -5.68 -9.09 -32.78
N GLN A 172 -4.62 -8.40 -33.18
CA GLN A 172 -3.50 -8.93 -33.96
C GLN A 172 -2.18 -8.68 -33.22
N VAL A 173 -1.69 -9.71 -32.54
CA VAL A 173 -0.29 -9.75 -32.08
C VAL A 173 0.59 -10.00 -33.31
N PRO A 174 1.59 -9.16 -33.62
CA PRO A 174 2.52 -9.44 -34.72
C PRO A 174 3.24 -10.76 -34.48
N ARG A 175 3.17 -11.70 -35.43
CA ARG A 175 3.95 -12.94 -35.37
C ARG A 175 5.39 -12.65 -35.80
N GLY A 176 6.35 -12.86 -34.90
CA GLY A 176 7.78 -12.72 -35.18
C GLY A 176 8.65 -12.84 -33.93
N PRO A 177 9.97 -13.03 -34.07
CA PRO A 177 10.89 -13.30 -32.95
C PRO A 177 11.02 -12.14 -31.95
N PHE A 178 10.47 -10.95 -32.25
CA PHE A 178 10.48 -9.76 -31.40
C PHE A 178 9.12 -9.45 -30.74
N ALA A 179 8.08 -10.26 -30.98
CA ALA A 179 6.73 -10.04 -30.42
C ALA A 179 6.70 -10.05 -28.88
N ARG A 180 7.70 -10.67 -28.24
CA ARG A 180 7.81 -10.79 -26.78
C ARG A 180 8.41 -9.56 -26.09
N LEU A 181 8.98 -8.61 -26.84
CA LEU A 181 9.63 -7.41 -26.28
C LEU A 181 8.68 -6.22 -26.11
N GLN A 182 7.49 -6.25 -26.73
CA GLN A 182 6.51 -5.16 -26.65
C GLN A 182 5.40 -5.39 -25.61
N ALA A 183 5.37 -6.55 -24.95
CA ALA A 183 4.30 -6.93 -24.01
C ALA A 183 4.58 -6.57 -22.54
N MET A 184 5.65 -5.82 -22.23
CA MET A 184 6.12 -5.57 -20.85
C MET A 184 6.02 -4.12 -20.39
N ALA A 185 5.48 -3.21 -21.20
CA ALA A 185 5.21 -1.84 -20.77
C ALA A 185 3.69 -1.60 -20.79
N ALA A 186 3.00 -2.04 -19.73
CA ALA A 186 1.69 -1.47 -19.43
C ALA A 186 1.86 0.06 -19.33
N PRO A 187 0.88 0.87 -19.78
CA PRO A 187 0.98 2.31 -19.63
C PRO A 187 1.24 2.63 -18.16
N ALA A 188 2.40 3.25 -17.92
CA ALA A 188 2.82 3.66 -16.59
C ALA A 188 1.75 4.60 -16.01
N HIS A 189 1.21 4.29 -14.83
CA HIS A 189 0.50 5.31 -14.06
C HIS A 189 1.50 6.46 -13.83
N ASP A 190 1.05 7.69 -14.12
CA ASP A 190 1.78 8.90 -13.73
C ASP A 190 2.06 8.79 -12.22
N PRO A 191 3.33 8.82 -11.77
CA PRO A 191 3.63 8.74 -10.34
C PRO A 191 2.94 9.85 -9.53
N GLY A 192 2.48 10.90 -10.23
CA GLY A 192 1.90 12.11 -9.69
C GLY A 192 2.97 12.97 -9.00
N PRO A 193 2.56 14.04 -8.31
CA PRO A 193 3.51 14.94 -7.65
C PRO A 193 4.06 14.34 -6.36
N GLU A 194 5.32 14.63 -6.07
CA GLU A 194 5.85 14.60 -4.70
C GLU A 194 5.26 15.77 -3.92
N ILE A 195 4.67 15.50 -2.76
CA ILE A 195 4.03 16.52 -1.91
C ILE A 195 4.86 16.87 -0.68
N HIS A 196 5.79 15.99 -0.26
CA HIS A 196 6.64 16.21 0.91
C HIS A 196 7.88 15.32 0.83
N TYR A 197 9.07 15.87 1.03
CA TYR A 197 10.29 15.06 1.14
C TYR A 197 10.46 14.55 2.58
N GLU A 198 10.69 13.25 2.73
CA GLU A 198 10.72 12.58 4.03
C GLU A 198 11.74 11.42 4.05
N GLU A 199 12.92 11.72 4.60
CA GLU A 199 13.96 10.72 4.77
C GLU A 199 13.86 10.02 6.12
N THR A 200 13.35 8.78 6.11
CA THR A 200 13.31 7.89 7.28
C THR A 200 13.98 6.56 6.99
N THR A 201 14.18 5.72 8.01
CA THR A 201 14.58 4.32 7.82
C THR A 201 13.36 3.45 7.46
N TRP A 202 12.61 3.82 6.42
CA TRP A 202 11.41 3.11 5.92
C TRP A 202 10.26 3.04 6.94
N LYS A 203 10.16 4.07 7.80
CA LYS A 203 9.22 4.10 8.94
C LYS A 203 8.14 5.17 8.84
N ALA A 204 8.10 5.99 7.79
CA ALA A 204 7.23 7.17 7.80
C ALA A 204 5.73 6.87 7.87
N ARG A 205 5.24 5.82 7.19
CA ARG A 205 3.88 5.24 7.39
C ARG A 205 2.77 6.32 7.46
N PRO A 206 2.54 7.09 6.39
CA PRO A 206 1.56 8.15 6.41
C PRO A 206 0.13 7.61 6.55
N ASP A 207 -0.77 8.41 7.11
CA ASP A 207 -2.21 8.17 7.11
C ASP A 207 -3.01 9.47 7.00
N TRP A 208 -4.08 9.44 6.23
CA TRP A 208 -4.90 10.62 5.93
C TRP A 208 -5.95 10.82 7.02
N SER A 209 -6.15 12.06 7.45
CA SER A 209 -7.25 12.41 8.34
C SER A 209 -8.60 12.17 7.65
N PRO A 210 -9.65 11.75 8.38
CA PRO A 210 -10.97 11.49 7.79
C PRO A 210 -11.61 12.71 7.11
N ASP A 211 -11.25 13.93 7.53
CA ASP A 211 -11.70 15.19 6.91
C ASP A 211 -10.97 15.55 5.61
N GLY A 212 -9.93 14.78 5.23
CA GLY A 212 -9.16 14.95 4.01
C GLY A 212 -8.14 16.08 4.04
N LYS A 213 -7.93 16.74 5.19
CA LYS A 213 -7.12 17.98 5.26
C LYS A 213 -5.69 17.79 5.75
N ARG A 214 -5.40 16.66 6.40
CA ARG A 214 -4.14 16.42 7.10
C ARG A 214 -3.60 15.03 6.84
N VAL A 215 -2.29 14.90 6.92
CA VAL A 215 -1.59 13.62 6.89
C VAL A 215 -0.76 13.51 8.16
N VAL A 216 -0.94 12.43 8.92
CA VAL A 216 -0.07 12.08 10.04
C VAL A 216 0.98 11.09 9.56
N TYR A 217 2.20 11.20 10.06
CA TYR A 217 3.29 10.29 9.71
C TYR A 217 4.32 10.23 10.84
N ALA A 218 5.18 9.22 10.84
CA ALA A 218 6.30 9.11 11.76
C ALA A 218 7.57 9.68 11.13
N SER A 219 8.36 10.43 11.90
CA SER A 219 9.65 10.93 11.45
C SER A 219 10.59 11.13 12.62
N TYR A 220 11.88 10.92 12.38
CA TYR A 220 12.90 11.31 13.35
C TYR A 220 13.39 12.75 13.12
N LEU A 221 13.21 13.37 11.94
CA LEU A 221 13.71 14.72 11.59
C LEU A 221 15.07 15.07 12.23
N GLY A 222 16.07 14.19 12.06
CA GLY A 222 17.41 14.34 12.61
C GLY A 222 17.59 14.02 14.11
N ARG A 223 16.57 13.49 14.78
CA ARG A 223 16.59 13.03 16.18
C ARG A 223 16.87 11.54 16.28
N GLN A 224 17.07 11.04 17.51
CA GLN A 224 17.33 9.61 17.77
C GLN A 224 16.08 8.73 17.67
N SER A 225 14.90 9.28 17.95
CA SER A 225 13.64 8.54 18.00
C SER A 225 12.60 9.12 17.05
N HIS A 226 11.78 8.24 16.46
CA HIS A 226 10.65 8.64 15.63
C HIS A 226 9.57 9.27 16.50
N GLN A 227 9.07 10.41 16.08
CA GLN A 227 7.89 11.05 16.63
C GLN A 227 6.82 11.17 15.56
N LEU A 228 5.57 11.37 15.97
CA LEU A 228 4.49 11.63 15.04
C LEU A 228 4.50 13.12 14.66
N TRP A 229 4.32 13.36 13.37
CA TRP A 229 4.22 14.69 12.77
C TRP A 229 2.94 14.75 11.94
N VAL A 230 2.42 15.95 11.77
CA VAL A 230 1.26 16.25 10.94
C VAL A 230 1.62 17.32 9.93
N MET A 231 1.16 17.14 8.70
CA MET A 231 1.20 18.13 7.63
C MET A 231 -0.17 18.28 6.98
N THR A 232 -0.32 19.24 6.07
CA THR A 232 -1.53 19.33 5.24
C THR A 232 -1.58 18.23 4.17
N ASP A 233 -2.74 17.99 3.56
CA ASP A 233 -2.91 16.98 2.50
C ASP A 233 -2.09 17.24 1.22
N HIS A 234 -1.64 18.47 1.04
CA HIS A 234 -0.84 18.94 -0.08
C HIS A 234 0.59 19.28 0.34
N GLY A 235 1.04 18.83 1.51
CA GLY A 235 2.37 19.04 2.04
C GLY A 235 2.52 20.32 2.87
N GLY A 236 3.65 21.01 2.70
CA GLY A 236 3.94 22.28 3.36
C GLY A 236 4.47 22.14 4.80
N ASP A 237 4.20 23.13 5.63
CA ASP A 237 4.75 23.19 6.99
C ASP A 237 4.29 22.00 7.84
N VAL A 238 5.26 21.40 8.54
CA VAL A 238 5.08 20.19 9.35
C VAL A 238 5.06 20.55 10.84
N PHE A 239 4.17 19.92 11.59
CA PHE A 239 3.98 20.15 13.02
C PHE A 239 4.22 18.87 13.82
N PRO A 240 5.02 18.92 14.90
CA PRO A 240 5.20 17.78 15.77
C PRO A 240 3.93 17.52 16.58
N LEU A 241 3.43 16.28 16.53
CA LEU A 241 2.28 15.79 17.28
C LEU A 241 2.69 15.12 18.59
N THR A 242 3.81 14.41 18.60
CA THR A 242 4.37 13.77 19.80
C THR A 242 5.80 14.21 20.07
N TYR A 243 6.25 14.00 21.30
CA TYR A 243 7.59 14.35 21.78
C TYR A 243 8.08 13.26 22.74
N GLY A 244 9.39 13.01 22.77
CA GLY A 244 10.00 12.10 23.73
C GLY A 244 11.26 11.41 23.20
N ASP A 245 11.82 10.55 24.04
CA ASP A 245 13.06 9.79 23.80
C ASP A 245 12.77 8.31 23.48
N TYR A 246 11.59 8.05 22.88
CA TYR A 246 11.16 6.72 22.44
C TYR A 246 10.41 6.80 21.11
N ASP A 247 10.42 5.72 20.33
CA ASP A 247 9.79 5.64 19.02
C ASP A 247 8.25 5.64 19.12
N ASN A 248 7.61 6.63 18.50
CA ASN A 248 6.19 6.60 18.12
C ASN A 248 6.11 6.37 16.61
N THR A 249 5.50 5.25 16.20
CA THR A 249 5.50 4.79 14.79
C THR A 249 4.16 4.17 14.40
N ASN A 250 3.94 3.99 13.09
CA ASN A 250 2.72 3.42 12.51
C ASN A 250 1.43 4.15 12.95
N PRO A 251 1.37 5.48 12.88
CA PRO A 251 0.16 6.21 13.25
C PRO A 251 -1.00 5.82 12.34
N ARG A 252 -2.22 5.83 12.89
CA ARG A 252 -3.46 5.72 12.13
C ARG A 252 -4.49 6.66 12.72
N TRP A 253 -5.23 7.35 11.88
CA TRP A 253 -6.40 8.11 12.31
C TRP A 253 -7.54 7.15 12.65
N SER A 254 -8.21 7.45 13.75
CA SER A 254 -9.53 6.88 14.04
C SER A 254 -10.55 7.29 12.97
N PRO A 255 -11.52 6.43 12.61
CA PRO A 255 -12.54 6.75 11.62
C PRO A 255 -13.38 8.00 11.96
N ASP A 256 -13.52 8.34 13.24
CA ASP A 256 -14.24 9.53 13.71
C ASP A 256 -13.34 10.77 13.87
N GLY A 257 -12.04 10.64 13.58
CA GLY A 257 -11.06 11.72 13.59
C GLY A 257 -10.71 12.27 14.97
N LYS A 258 -11.07 11.58 16.06
CA LYS A 258 -10.80 12.05 17.43
C LYS A 258 -9.42 11.66 17.97
N GLN A 259 -8.83 10.60 17.41
CA GLN A 259 -7.54 10.01 17.77
C GLN A 259 -6.72 9.78 16.51
#